data_AF-A0A835X8L6-F1
#
_entry.id   AF-A0A835X8L6-F1
#
_cell.length_a   1.000
_cell.length_b   1.000
_cell.length_c   1.000
_cell.angle_alpha   90.00
_cell.angle_beta   90.00
_cell.angle_gamma   90.00
#
_symmetry.space_group_name_H-M   'P 1'
#
loop_
_entity.id
_entity.type
_entity.pdbx_description
1 polymer ?
#
loop_
_entity_poly.entity_id
_entity_poly.type
_entity_poly.pdbx_seq_one_letter_code
_entity_poly.pdbx_strand_id
1 'polypeptide(L)'
;MSQDKSDDQIYSLSELEQKLHDAAKAIEIIKKGGNISIAGETAIQKYEELKKQYEQKSRDYEELDQQVQQFNQELLELRQEKMMFEQFTTMTETEKDQMQKARDKMKIKYDTEKQTSLEQEQEKMFLEKTVEIEQKQKEAAVKKYYKTAILAAVAIAVVAGVYSVMFAELAGQQYAVVAVDKPSGYVIQNLRGDEIDTWIAWRIPEEGVIRVTVSGPALTDERFELTKSTFLDTEEMEIDNSLLHKGPKGTTSIHYTGWAGAMLAAAETPTQFPIPVKFEVTEGGIGDINIKLESSINPDGFSGWTTAIVDEVNNQILKSDITIYQTQDYTDNQFLGIMRHEIGHALGLAHSSAPEDLMAPRMITEFPYISPCDMSAMIGLYDTGGSSSVTCEI
;
A
#
# COMPACT_ATOMS: atom_id res chain seq x y z
N MET A 1 -52.15 72.90 -10.79
CA MET A 1 -51.76 73.89 -9.77
C MET A 1 -51.07 73.11 -8.66
N SER A 2 -49.81 73.28 -8.29
CA SER A 2 -48.71 74.16 -8.69
C SER A 2 -47.44 73.34 -8.46
N GLN A 3 -46.55 73.24 -9.46
CA GLN A 3 -45.21 72.69 -9.26
C GLN A 3 -44.41 73.77 -8.53
N ASP A 4 -44.18 73.59 -7.24
CA ASP A 4 -43.19 74.36 -6.50
C ASP A 4 -41.83 73.67 -6.74
N LYS A 5 -41.13 74.10 -7.80
CA LYS A 5 -39.74 73.73 -8.06
C LYS A 5 -38.88 74.64 -7.19
N SER A 6 -38.52 74.20 -5.99
CA SER A 6 -37.28 74.69 -5.39
C SER A 6 -36.15 74.10 -6.22
N ASP A 7 -35.49 74.94 -7.00
CA ASP A 7 -34.17 74.63 -7.59
C ASP A 7 -33.18 74.50 -6.42
N ASP A 8 -33.17 73.35 -5.75
CA ASP A 8 -32.08 72.95 -4.87
C ASP A 8 -30.87 72.64 -5.76
N GLN A 9 -30.18 73.69 -6.18
CA GLN A 9 -28.87 73.57 -6.81
C GLN A 9 -27.93 72.91 -5.79
N ILE A 10 -27.64 71.63 -6.01
CA ILE A 10 -26.71 70.84 -5.19
C ILE A 10 -25.29 71.33 -5.47
N TYR A 11 -24.82 72.32 -4.72
CA TYR A 11 -23.45 72.82 -4.82
C TYR A 11 -22.47 71.87 -4.12
N SER A 12 -21.34 71.56 -4.75
CA SER A 12 -20.23 70.84 -4.11
C SER A 12 -19.62 71.65 -2.94
N LEU A 13 -18.86 70.99 -2.06
CA LEU A 13 -18.26 71.65 -0.89
C LEU A 13 -17.31 72.79 -1.32
N SER A 14 -16.52 72.59 -2.38
CA SER A 14 -15.63 73.61 -2.94
C SER A 14 -16.38 74.78 -3.56
N GLU A 15 -17.53 74.53 -4.20
CA GLU A 15 -18.38 75.59 -4.73
C GLU A 15 -19.04 76.42 -3.61
N LEU A 16 -19.42 75.79 -2.49
CA LEU A 16 -19.94 76.49 -1.31
C LEU A 16 -18.85 77.31 -0.61
N GLU A 17 -17.63 76.78 -0.48
CA GLU A 17 -16.48 77.49 0.09
C GLU A 17 -16.13 78.76 -0.70
N GLN A 18 -16.06 78.61 -2.03
CA GLN A 18 -15.80 79.73 -2.94
C GLN A 18 -16.90 80.81 -2.83
N LYS A 19 -18.17 80.39 -2.78
CA LYS A 19 -19.31 81.30 -2.60
C LYS A 19 -19.32 81.97 -1.24
N LEU A 20 -18.87 81.28 -0.19
CA LEU A 20 -18.72 81.86 1.15
C LEU A 20 -17.66 82.95 1.17
N HIS A 21 -16.52 82.68 0.53
CA HIS A 21 -15.42 83.62 0.39
C HIS A 21 -15.85 84.87 -0.38
N ASP A 22 -16.57 84.69 -1.50
CA ASP A 22 -17.09 85.79 -2.31
C ASP A 22 -18.14 86.63 -1.56
N ALA A 23 -19.04 85.97 -0.81
CA ALA A 23 -20.04 86.64 0.02
C ALA A 23 -19.40 87.40 1.21
N ALA A 24 -18.38 86.84 1.86
CA ALA A 24 -17.63 87.50 2.93
C ALA A 24 -16.92 88.77 2.43
N LYS A 25 -16.30 88.69 1.25
CA LYS A 25 -15.66 89.84 0.58
C LYS A 25 -16.67 90.93 0.24
N ALA A 26 -17.86 90.57 -0.24
CA ALA A 26 -18.94 91.52 -0.51
C ALA A 26 -19.42 92.23 0.77
N ILE A 27 -19.56 91.50 1.88
CA ILE A 27 -19.94 92.07 3.19
C ILE A 27 -18.86 93.04 3.70
N GLU A 28 -17.57 92.73 3.52
CA GLU A 28 -16.47 93.61 3.93
C GLU A 28 -16.47 94.94 3.16
N ILE A 29 -16.74 94.89 1.85
CA ILE A 29 -16.88 96.07 0.98
C ILE A 29 -18.06 96.94 1.45
N ILE A 30 -19.21 96.33 1.77
CA ILE A 30 -20.39 97.03 2.28
C ILE A 30 -20.11 97.69 3.64
N LYS A 31 -19.38 97.02 4.54
CA LYS A 31 -18.99 97.57 5.86
C LYS A 31 -18.04 98.77 5.76
N LYS A 32 -17.08 98.76 4.82
CA LYS A 32 -16.17 99.90 4.58
C LYS A 32 -16.87 101.12 3.96
N GLY A 33 -18.03 100.94 3.34
CA GLY A 33 -18.84 102.01 2.74
C GLY A 33 -19.72 102.82 3.70
N GLY A 34 -19.76 102.49 5.00
CA GLY A 34 -20.30 103.35 6.05
C GLY A 34 -21.84 103.44 6.19
N ASN A 35 -22.64 102.72 5.41
CA ASN A 35 -24.10 102.69 5.61
C ASN A 35 -24.67 101.30 5.30
N ILE A 36 -25.14 100.59 6.34
CA ILE A 36 -25.82 99.29 6.20
C ILE A 36 -27.26 99.57 5.78
N SER A 37 -27.54 99.53 4.48
CA SER A 37 -28.89 99.59 3.93
C SER A 37 -29.56 98.20 3.96
N ILE A 38 -30.85 98.11 3.60
CA ILE A 38 -31.61 96.84 3.45
C ILE A 38 -30.82 95.81 2.63
N ALA A 39 -30.07 96.25 1.62
CA ALA A 39 -29.23 95.38 0.79
C ALA A 39 -28.07 94.72 1.57
N GLY A 40 -27.55 95.39 2.61
CA GLY A 40 -26.56 94.84 3.53
C GLY A 40 -27.15 93.76 4.45
N GLU A 41 -28.37 93.94 4.93
CA GLU A 41 -29.08 92.93 5.73
C GLU A 41 -29.39 91.68 4.90
N THR A 42 -29.82 91.84 3.65
CA THR A 42 -30.06 90.71 2.73
C THR A 42 -28.77 89.96 2.39
N ALA A 43 -27.64 90.67 2.23
CA ALA A 43 -26.34 90.04 1.99
C ALA A 43 -25.85 89.25 3.20
N ILE A 44 -26.08 89.76 4.42
CA ILE A 44 -25.76 89.04 5.67
C ILE A 44 -26.64 87.79 5.82
N GLN A 45 -27.95 87.89 5.55
CA GLN A 45 -28.85 86.73 5.58
C GLN A 45 -28.43 85.64 4.59
N LYS A 46 -28.08 86.02 3.36
CA LYS A 46 -27.61 85.07 2.34
C LYS A 46 -26.26 84.43 2.70
N TYR A 47 -25.37 85.18 3.37
CA TYR A 47 -24.13 84.65 3.90
C TYR A 47 -24.37 83.64 5.02
N GLU A 48 -25.28 83.93 5.96
CA GLU A 48 -25.65 82.99 7.03
C GLU A 48 -26.34 81.72 6.49
N GLU A 49 -27.16 81.84 5.45
CA GLU A 49 -27.76 80.69 4.73
C GLU A 49 -26.68 79.82 4.08
N LEU A 50 -25.77 80.41 3.31
CA LEU A 50 -24.65 79.71 2.68
C LEU A 50 -23.72 79.07 3.71
N LYS A 51 -23.51 79.74 4.84
CA LYS A 51 -22.71 79.23 5.96
C LYS A 51 -23.36 78.02 6.60
N LYS A 52 -24.67 78.05 6.85
CA LYS A 52 -25.40 76.86 7.33
C LYS A 52 -25.33 75.70 6.34
N GLN A 53 -25.48 75.97 5.05
CA GLN A 53 -25.38 74.94 4.01
C GLN A 53 -23.97 74.35 3.90
N TYR A 54 -22.93 75.20 3.96
CA TYR A 54 -21.53 74.77 3.98
C TYR A 54 -21.22 73.95 5.23
N GLU A 55 -21.61 74.42 6.42
CA GLU A 55 -21.42 73.69 7.67
C GLU A 55 -22.14 72.35 7.67
N GLN A 56 -23.38 72.30 7.15
CA GLN A 56 -24.12 71.04 7.05
C GLN A 56 -23.41 70.08 6.08
N LYS A 57 -23.06 70.55 4.89
CA LYS A 57 -22.41 69.70 3.88
C LYS A 57 -21.01 69.27 4.32
N SER A 58 -20.28 70.11 5.04
CA SER A 58 -19.00 69.75 5.66
C SER A 58 -19.20 68.64 6.68
N ARG A 59 -20.22 68.72 7.53
CA ARG A 59 -20.59 67.64 8.46
C ARG A 59 -20.97 66.36 7.73
N ASP A 60 -21.74 66.44 6.65
CA ASP A 60 -22.12 65.27 5.85
C ASP A 60 -20.89 64.62 5.18
N TYR A 61 -19.92 65.42 4.72
CA TYR A 61 -18.65 64.91 4.18
C TYR A 61 -17.77 64.27 5.26
N GLU A 62 -17.70 64.87 6.45
CA GLU A 62 -17.01 64.28 7.60
C GLU A 62 -17.66 62.95 8.02
N GLU A 63 -18.99 62.88 8.05
CA GLU A 63 -19.72 61.64 8.36
C GLU A 63 -19.51 60.58 7.27
N LEU A 64 -19.52 60.96 6.00
CA LEU A 64 -19.24 60.04 4.90
C LEU A 64 -17.78 59.55 4.91
N ASP A 65 -16.82 60.43 5.20
CA ASP A 65 -15.42 60.04 5.34
C ASP A 65 -15.24 59.07 6.52
N GLN A 66 -15.91 59.32 7.66
CA GLN A 66 -15.94 58.39 8.77
C GLN A 66 -16.55 57.04 8.38
N GLN A 67 -17.66 57.03 7.64
CA GLN A 67 -18.27 55.79 7.14
C GLN A 67 -17.36 55.04 6.17
N VAL A 68 -16.66 55.74 5.28
CA VAL A 68 -15.68 55.13 4.35
C VAL A 68 -14.48 54.59 5.11
N GLN A 69 -13.98 55.31 6.12
CA GLN A 69 -12.91 54.81 6.99
C GLN A 69 -13.34 53.57 7.75
N GLN A 70 -14.55 53.58 8.32
CA GLN A 70 -15.13 52.43 9.02
C GLN A 70 -15.33 51.23 8.07
N PHE A 71 -15.88 51.46 6.88
CA PHE A 71 -16.06 50.42 5.87
C PHE A 71 -14.72 49.83 5.40
N ASN A 72 -13.71 50.67 5.19
CA ASN A 72 -12.37 50.20 4.82
C ASN A 72 -11.75 49.37 5.94
N GLN A 73 -11.99 49.73 7.20
CA GLN A 73 -11.55 48.95 8.35
C GLN A 73 -12.28 47.60 8.42
N GLU A 74 -13.60 47.57 8.28
CA GLU A 74 -14.40 46.34 8.22
C GLU A 74 -13.97 45.43 7.06
N LEU A 75 -13.67 46.00 5.89
CA LEU A 75 -13.16 45.25 4.74
C LEU A 75 -11.78 44.63 5.01
N LEU A 76 -10.92 45.36 5.75
CA LEU A 76 -9.59 44.88 6.13
C LEU A 76 -9.70 43.74 7.13
N GLU A 77 -10.58 43.88 8.13
CA GLU A 77 -10.90 42.85 9.14
C GLU A 77 -11.47 41.60 8.46
N LEU A 78 -12.43 41.75 7.54
CA LEU A 78 -13.01 40.64 6.79
C LEU A 78 -11.98 39.93 5.91
N ARG A 79 -11.05 40.69 5.29
CA ARG A 79 -9.96 40.09 4.50
C ARG A 79 -8.99 39.31 5.39
N GLN A 80 -8.69 39.81 6.59
CA GLN A 80 -7.86 39.09 7.57
C GLN A 80 -8.57 37.83 8.06
N GLU A 81 -9.86 37.92 8.38
CA GLU A 81 -10.70 36.80 8.80
C GLU A 81 -10.75 35.72 7.71
N LYS A 82 -10.96 36.11 6.44
CA LYS A 82 -10.93 35.17 5.31
C LYS A 82 -9.57 34.48 5.16
N MET A 83 -8.47 35.22 5.28
CA MET A 83 -7.12 34.65 5.21
C MET A 83 -6.88 33.65 6.35
N MET A 84 -7.35 33.97 7.57
CA MET A 84 -7.30 33.07 8.72
C MET A 84 -8.15 31.82 8.49
N PHE A 85 -9.35 31.93 7.91
CA PHE A 85 -10.19 30.78 7.57
C PHE A 85 -9.58 29.89 6.50
N GLU A 86 -9.00 30.47 5.44
CA GLU A 86 -8.30 29.72 4.40
C GLU A 86 -7.10 28.96 5.01
N GLN A 87 -6.30 29.63 5.83
CA GLN A 87 -5.20 28.98 6.57
C GLN A 87 -5.70 27.87 7.50
N PHE A 88 -6.77 28.11 8.27
CA PHE A 88 -7.35 27.13 9.17
C PHE A 88 -7.88 25.91 8.42
N THR A 89 -8.51 26.12 7.26
CA THR A 89 -9.03 25.04 6.41
C THR A 89 -7.88 24.20 5.85
N THR A 90 -6.85 24.85 5.29
CA THR A 90 -5.66 24.14 4.78
C THR A 90 -4.92 23.40 5.90
N MET A 91 -4.79 23.99 7.09
CA MET A 91 -4.23 23.33 8.25
C MET A 91 -5.06 22.12 8.66
N THR A 92 -6.38 22.25 8.74
CA THR A 92 -7.29 21.16 9.12
C THR A 92 -7.25 20.01 8.11
N GLU A 93 -7.24 20.31 6.81
CA GLU A 93 -7.10 19.29 5.76
C GLU A 93 -5.74 18.61 5.82
N THR A 94 -4.67 19.37 6.04
CA THR A 94 -3.32 18.83 6.20
C THR A 94 -3.21 17.95 7.45
N GLU A 95 -3.75 18.40 8.58
CA GLU A 95 -3.80 17.63 9.83
C GLU A 95 -4.64 16.37 9.67
N LYS A 96 -5.77 16.43 8.97
CA LYS A 96 -6.59 15.26 8.66
C LYS A 96 -5.80 14.26 7.83
N ASP A 97 -5.12 14.71 6.78
CA ASP A 97 -4.33 13.86 5.88
C ASP A 97 -3.13 13.24 6.62
N GLN A 98 -2.48 14.01 7.48
CA GLN A 98 -1.42 13.54 8.37
C GLN A 98 -1.93 12.57 9.42
N MET A 99 -3.08 12.83 10.05
CA MET A 99 -3.71 11.91 11.01
C MET A 99 -4.14 10.61 10.33
N GLN A 100 -4.61 10.66 9.09
CA GLN A 100 -5.00 9.48 8.34
C GLN A 100 -3.78 8.62 7.98
N LYS A 101 -2.70 9.25 7.50
CA LYS A 101 -1.40 8.58 7.30
C LYS A 101 -0.80 8.05 8.60
N ALA A 102 -0.91 8.79 9.70
CA ALA A 102 -0.42 8.37 11.01
C ALA A 102 -1.24 7.21 11.56
N ARG A 103 -2.56 7.21 11.36
CA ARG A 103 -3.46 6.11 11.72
C ARG A 103 -3.14 4.86 10.91
N ASP A 104 -2.99 4.98 9.59
CA ASP A 104 -2.70 3.84 8.72
C ASP A 104 -1.30 3.27 9.03
N LYS A 105 -0.32 4.14 9.30
CA LYS A 105 1.01 3.74 9.78
C LYS A 105 0.97 3.11 11.16
N MET A 106 0.16 3.62 12.09
CA MET A 106 -0.04 3.00 13.41
C MET A 106 -0.76 1.66 13.30
N LYS A 107 -1.71 1.52 12.38
CA LYS A 107 -2.40 0.26 12.14
C LYS A 107 -1.43 -0.80 11.61
N ILE A 108 -0.67 -0.46 10.56
CA ILE A 108 0.38 -1.34 10.03
C ILE A 108 1.38 -1.68 11.13
N LYS A 109 1.87 -0.67 11.87
CA LYS A 109 2.84 -0.88 12.95
C LYS A 109 2.28 -1.75 14.07
N TYR A 110 1.02 -1.55 14.47
CA TYR A 110 0.37 -2.35 15.52
C TYR A 110 0.18 -3.79 15.06
N ASP A 111 -0.26 -4.00 13.82
CA ASP A 111 -0.45 -5.33 13.26
C ASP A 111 0.91 -6.05 13.14
N THR A 112 1.96 -5.35 12.69
CA THR A 112 3.34 -5.88 12.65
C THR A 112 3.90 -6.17 14.05
N GLU A 113 3.83 -5.23 15.00
CA GLU A 113 4.37 -5.44 16.36
C GLU A 113 3.62 -6.54 17.12
N LYS A 114 2.30 -6.67 16.90
CA LYS A 114 1.52 -7.75 17.48
C LYS A 114 2.00 -9.10 16.95
N GLN A 115 2.28 -9.18 15.65
CA GLN A 115 2.74 -10.41 15.00
C GLN A 115 4.18 -10.76 15.41
N THR A 116 5.11 -9.78 15.36
CA THR A 116 6.50 -9.96 15.80
C THR A 116 6.62 -10.34 17.28
N SER A 117 5.74 -9.83 18.15
CA SER A 117 5.72 -10.18 19.57
C SER A 117 5.34 -11.64 19.81
N LEU A 118 4.43 -12.18 18.99
CA LEU A 118 4.04 -13.57 19.10
C LEU A 118 5.21 -14.44 18.59
N GLU A 119 5.83 -14.08 17.45
CA GLU A 119 6.92 -14.88 16.86
C GLU A 119 8.19 -14.96 17.71
N GLN A 120 8.54 -13.89 18.41
CA GLN A 120 9.69 -13.88 19.32
C GLN A 120 9.50 -14.84 20.51
N GLU A 121 8.25 -15.16 20.87
CA GLU A 121 7.97 -16.16 21.88
C GLU A 121 8.22 -17.59 21.33
N GLN A 122 8.07 -17.81 20.02
CA GLN A 122 8.32 -19.11 19.38
C GLN A 122 9.79 -19.34 18.99
N GLU A 123 10.49 -18.31 18.51
CA GLU A 123 11.90 -18.35 18.07
C GLU A 123 12.85 -18.77 19.23
N LYS A 124 12.49 -18.41 20.46
CA LYS A 124 13.25 -18.77 21.67
C LYS A 124 13.26 -20.26 21.99
N MET A 125 12.30 -21.02 21.46
CA MET A 125 12.22 -22.47 21.66
C MET A 125 13.06 -23.27 20.65
N PHE A 126 13.42 -22.68 19.50
CA PHE A 126 14.12 -23.40 18.42
C PHE A 126 15.65 -23.35 18.55
N LEU A 127 16.20 -22.25 19.07
CA LEU A 127 17.65 -22.08 19.27
C LEU A 127 18.29 -23.14 20.18
N GLU A 128 17.49 -23.81 21.01
CA GLU A 128 17.98 -24.83 21.95
C GLU A 128 18.30 -26.17 21.27
N LYS A 129 17.83 -26.44 20.04
CA LYS A 129 17.99 -27.75 19.37
C LYS A 129 19.02 -27.79 18.24
N THR A 130 19.33 -26.67 17.58
CA THR A 130 20.24 -26.62 16.43
C THR A 130 21.72 -26.86 16.82
N VAL A 131 22.08 -26.68 18.10
CA VAL A 131 23.46 -26.83 18.60
C VAL A 131 23.96 -28.29 18.62
N GLU A 132 23.09 -29.30 18.57
CA GLU A 132 23.52 -30.71 18.72
C GLU A 132 24.01 -31.38 17.42
N ILE A 133 23.73 -30.82 16.24
CA ILE A 133 23.87 -31.57 14.97
C ILE A 133 25.13 -31.18 14.16
N GLU A 134 25.61 -29.93 14.26
CA GLU A 134 26.78 -29.42 13.52
C GLU A 134 28.12 -30.12 13.83
N GLN A 135 28.19 -30.97 14.86
CA GLN A 135 29.46 -31.52 15.34
C GLN A 135 30.01 -32.70 14.52
N LYS A 136 29.26 -33.30 13.59
CA LYS A 136 29.62 -34.62 13.03
C LYS A 136 30.11 -34.68 11.57
N GLN A 137 29.98 -33.62 10.77
CA GLN A 137 30.20 -33.76 9.32
C GLN A 137 31.48 -33.08 8.76
N LYS A 138 32.32 -32.46 9.61
CA LYS A 138 33.44 -31.59 9.18
C LYS A 138 34.74 -32.27 8.69
N GLU A 139 34.88 -33.61 8.63
CA GLU A 139 36.23 -34.21 8.58
C GLU A 139 36.81 -34.69 7.21
N ALA A 140 36.10 -34.78 6.08
CA ALA A 140 36.63 -35.62 4.97
C ALA A 140 37.09 -34.97 3.64
N ALA A 141 36.74 -33.73 3.28
CA ALA A 141 36.67 -33.38 1.84
C ALA A 141 37.67 -32.35 1.23
N VAL A 142 38.82 -31.98 1.85
CA VAL A 142 39.47 -30.69 1.48
C VAL A 142 40.70 -30.68 0.52
N LYS A 143 41.42 -31.77 0.20
CA LYS A 143 42.87 -31.58 -0.11
C LYS A 143 43.47 -31.62 -1.54
N LYS A 144 42.78 -31.63 -2.71
CA LYS A 144 43.54 -31.86 -4.00
C LYS A 144 43.22 -31.16 -5.33
N TYR A 145 42.28 -30.21 -5.50
CA TYR A 145 41.81 -29.81 -6.87
C TYR A 145 42.06 -28.36 -7.38
N TYR A 146 42.83 -27.49 -6.71
CA TYR A 146 42.65 -26.03 -6.88
C TYR A 146 43.46 -25.26 -7.97
N LYS A 147 44.49 -25.82 -8.61
CA LYS A 147 45.45 -24.97 -9.39
C LYS A 147 45.25 -24.89 -10.91
N THR A 148 44.51 -25.79 -11.54
CA THR A 148 44.46 -25.88 -13.02
C THR A 148 43.19 -25.28 -13.63
N ALA A 149 42.17 -24.98 -12.82
CA ALA A 149 40.86 -24.52 -13.28
C ALA A 149 40.77 -23.02 -13.64
N ILE A 150 41.71 -22.19 -13.15
CA ILE A 150 41.54 -20.73 -13.13
C ILE A 150 41.73 -20.07 -14.51
N LEU A 151 42.60 -20.60 -15.37
CA LEU A 151 42.94 -19.96 -16.67
C LEU A 151 41.97 -20.29 -17.81
N ALA A 152 41.27 -21.43 -17.75
CA ALA A 152 40.27 -21.80 -18.76
C ALA A 152 38.93 -21.09 -18.54
N ALA A 153 38.63 -20.67 -17.30
CA ALA A 153 37.37 -20.05 -16.92
C ALA A 153 37.16 -18.64 -17.52
N VAL A 154 38.23 -17.87 -17.72
CA VAL A 154 38.13 -16.44 -18.10
C VAL A 154 37.74 -16.24 -19.58
N ALA A 155 38.19 -17.12 -20.49
CA ALA A 155 37.88 -16.99 -21.92
C ALA A 155 36.48 -17.53 -22.29
N ILE A 156 35.96 -18.49 -21.53
CA ILE A 156 34.61 -19.04 -21.71
C ILE A 156 33.54 -18.06 -21.20
N ALA A 157 33.84 -17.28 -20.15
CA ALA A 157 32.90 -16.35 -19.53
C ALA A 157 32.44 -15.19 -20.44
N VAL A 158 33.29 -14.69 -21.35
CA VAL A 158 32.97 -13.50 -22.17
C VAL A 158 32.07 -13.83 -23.36
N VAL A 159 32.22 -15.02 -23.96
CA VAL A 159 31.39 -15.46 -25.11
C VAL A 159 30.08 -16.10 -24.63
N ALA A 160 30.08 -16.78 -23.48
CA ALA A 160 28.86 -17.31 -22.86
C ALA A 160 27.95 -16.19 -22.31
N GLY A 161 28.53 -15.13 -21.72
CA GLY A 161 27.78 -14.08 -21.02
C GLY A 161 26.96 -13.10 -21.88
N VAL A 162 27.12 -13.07 -23.21
CA VAL A 162 26.24 -12.27 -24.09
C VAL A 162 25.18 -13.15 -24.77
N TYR A 163 25.50 -14.42 -25.05
CA TYR A 163 24.58 -15.38 -25.64
C TYR A 163 23.57 -15.95 -24.61
N SER A 164 23.94 -16.09 -23.33
CA SER A 164 23.03 -16.58 -22.28
C SER A 164 21.91 -15.58 -21.97
N VAL A 165 22.21 -14.28 -21.98
CA VAL A 165 21.30 -13.22 -21.54
C VAL A 165 20.11 -13.00 -22.49
N MET A 166 20.34 -13.12 -23.82
CA MET A 166 19.26 -12.95 -24.79
C MET A 166 18.36 -14.19 -24.89
N PHE A 167 18.89 -15.39 -24.64
CA PHE A 167 18.11 -16.64 -24.61
C PHE A 167 17.36 -16.82 -23.30
N ALA A 168 17.92 -16.40 -22.16
CA ALA A 168 17.25 -16.49 -20.85
C ALA A 168 15.99 -15.61 -20.79
N GLU A 169 16.00 -14.41 -21.36
CA GLU A 169 14.81 -13.55 -21.41
C GLU A 169 13.72 -14.11 -22.33
N LEU A 170 14.08 -14.58 -23.54
CA LEU A 170 13.13 -15.22 -24.46
C LEU A 170 12.58 -16.55 -23.92
N ALA A 171 13.42 -17.33 -23.24
CA ALA A 171 13.00 -18.55 -22.57
C ALA A 171 12.12 -18.23 -21.35
N GLY A 172 12.41 -17.19 -20.58
CA GLY A 172 11.61 -16.76 -19.44
C GLY A 172 10.20 -16.31 -19.85
N GLN A 173 10.07 -15.51 -20.91
CA GLN A 173 8.78 -15.00 -21.38
C GLN A 173 7.79 -16.08 -21.82
N GLN A 174 8.26 -17.28 -22.22
CA GLN A 174 7.37 -18.38 -22.59
C GLN A 174 6.59 -18.95 -21.39
N TYR A 175 7.06 -18.65 -20.17
CA TYR A 175 6.44 -19.07 -18.92
C TYR A 175 5.52 -18.00 -18.31
N ALA A 176 5.41 -16.81 -18.93
CA ALA A 176 4.52 -15.78 -18.43
C ALA A 176 3.04 -16.20 -18.60
N VAL A 177 2.23 -15.97 -17.57
CA VAL A 177 0.80 -16.27 -17.56
C VAL A 177 -0.01 -15.03 -17.23
N VAL A 178 -1.28 -15.03 -17.62
CA VAL A 178 -2.21 -13.95 -17.23
C VAL A 178 -2.50 -14.05 -15.73
N ALA A 179 -2.15 -13.01 -14.98
CA ALA A 179 -2.40 -12.95 -13.55
C ALA A 179 -3.89 -13.10 -13.20
N VAL A 180 -4.17 -13.70 -12.06
CA VAL A 180 -5.53 -13.91 -11.55
C VAL A 180 -6.09 -12.62 -10.95
N ASP A 181 -5.22 -11.78 -10.38
CA ASP A 181 -5.56 -10.51 -9.71
C ASP A 181 -6.71 -10.65 -8.70
N LYS A 182 -6.66 -11.70 -7.87
CA LYS A 182 -7.61 -11.95 -6.77
C LYS A 182 -6.89 -12.17 -5.45
N PRO A 183 -7.53 -11.84 -4.31
CA PRO A 183 -6.99 -12.14 -2.99
C PRO A 183 -7.12 -13.64 -2.67
N SER A 184 -6.15 -14.16 -1.91
CA SER A 184 -6.23 -15.45 -1.20
C SER A 184 -6.42 -15.22 0.30
N GLY A 185 -6.91 -16.24 1.00
CA GLY A 185 -7.05 -16.21 2.45
C GLY A 185 -6.44 -17.42 3.11
N TYR A 186 -5.91 -17.24 4.31
CA TYR A 186 -5.23 -18.29 5.05
C TYR A 186 -5.50 -18.15 6.55
N VAL A 187 -5.72 -19.29 7.22
CA VAL A 187 -5.86 -19.34 8.67
C VAL A 187 -5.21 -20.59 9.24
N ILE A 188 -4.59 -20.45 10.40
CA ILE A 188 -4.09 -21.57 11.20
C ILE A 188 -5.04 -21.79 12.37
N GLN A 189 -5.48 -23.02 12.53
CA GLN A 189 -6.38 -23.45 13.60
C GLN A 189 -5.67 -24.44 14.53
N ASN A 190 -5.49 -24.05 15.78
CA ASN A 190 -5.00 -24.98 16.80
C ASN A 190 -6.12 -25.96 17.18
N LEU A 191 -5.76 -27.23 17.40
CA LEU A 191 -6.68 -28.24 17.95
C LEU A 191 -7.33 -27.84 19.28
N ARG A 192 -6.75 -26.88 20.01
CA ARG A 192 -7.24 -26.40 21.31
C ARG A 192 -7.96 -25.03 21.28
N GLY A 193 -8.06 -24.40 20.11
CA GLY A 193 -8.91 -23.23 19.88
C GLY A 193 -8.24 -21.85 19.97
N ASP A 194 -6.94 -21.76 20.23
CA ASP A 194 -6.17 -20.50 20.24
C ASP A 194 -5.50 -20.24 18.87
N GLU A 195 -5.34 -18.97 18.47
CA GLU A 195 -4.55 -18.57 17.29
C GLU A 195 -3.05 -18.54 17.66
N ILE A 196 -2.19 -19.09 16.80
CA ILE A 196 -0.72 -19.16 17.00
C ILE A 196 0.04 -18.59 15.78
N ASP A 197 1.31 -18.22 15.96
CA ASP A 197 2.11 -17.68 14.85
C ASP A 197 2.28 -18.65 13.69
N THR A 198 2.55 -18.05 12.54
CA THR A 198 2.43 -18.59 11.20
C THR A 198 3.54 -19.55 10.75
N TRP A 199 4.35 -20.11 11.65
CA TRP A 199 5.59 -20.83 11.30
C TRP A 199 5.55 -22.32 11.69
N ILE A 200 4.71 -23.08 10.98
CA ILE A 200 4.45 -24.49 11.33
C ILE A 200 4.68 -25.37 10.12
N ALA A 201 5.57 -26.34 10.28
CA ALA A 201 5.95 -27.28 9.23
C ALA A 201 5.25 -28.63 9.41
N TRP A 202 5.22 -29.45 8.37
CA TRP A 202 4.91 -30.87 8.52
C TRP A 202 6.05 -31.59 9.27
N ARG A 203 5.73 -32.46 10.22
CA ARG A 203 6.71 -33.31 10.91
C ARG A 203 6.51 -34.75 10.53
N ILE A 204 6.94 -35.04 9.31
CA ILE A 204 6.83 -36.38 8.73
C ILE A 204 8.23 -37.00 8.75
N PRO A 205 8.37 -38.30 9.08
CA PRO A 205 9.65 -38.99 8.95
C PRO A 205 10.22 -38.84 7.54
N GLU A 206 11.54 -38.94 7.37
CA GLU A 206 12.25 -38.75 6.08
C GLU A 206 11.68 -39.62 4.93
N GLU A 207 11.14 -40.79 5.26
CA GLU A 207 10.51 -41.71 4.31
C GLU A 207 8.98 -41.59 4.23
N GLY A 208 8.38 -40.73 5.06
CA GLY A 208 6.95 -40.55 5.12
C GLY A 208 6.41 -39.80 3.91
N VAL A 209 5.12 -39.96 3.68
CA VAL A 209 4.43 -39.48 2.49
C VAL A 209 3.29 -38.57 2.94
N ILE A 210 3.22 -37.36 2.41
CA ILE A 210 2.05 -36.49 2.56
C ILE A 210 0.98 -37.02 1.62
N ARG A 211 -0.14 -37.47 2.19
CA ARG A 211 -1.31 -37.88 1.43
C ARG A 211 -2.21 -36.70 1.18
N VAL A 212 -2.46 -36.43 -0.09
CA VAL A 212 -3.32 -35.37 -0.57
C VAL A 212 -4.58 -36.00 -1.14
N THR A 213 -5.74 -35.60 -0.67
CA THR A 213 -7.04 -36.05 -1.20
C THR A 213 -7.78 -34.90 -1.83
N VAL A 214 -8.21 -35.07 -3.07
CA VAL A 214 -8.96 -34.05 -3.83
C VAL A 214 -10.43 -34.46 -3.91
N SER A 215 -11.33 -33.52 -3.66
CA SER A 215 -12.78 -33.74 -3.69
C SER A 215 -13.53 -32.45 -4.06
N GLY A 216 -14.86 -32.54 -4.16
CA GLY A 216 -15.73 -31.39 -4.33
C GLY A 216 -16.58 -31.44 -5.59
N PRO A 217 -17.65 -30.61 -5.65
CA PRO A 217 -18.59 -30.63 -6.75
C PRO A 217 -18.01 -30.14 -8.09
N ALA A 218 -16.88 -29.41 -8.06
CA ALA A 218 -16.22 -28.92 -9.26
C ALA A 218 -15.01 -29.76 -9.69
N LEU A 219 -14.82 -30.95 -9.09
CA LEU A 219 -13.76 -31.87 -9.46
C LEU A 219 -14.07 -32.53 -10.82
N THR A 220 -13.12 -32.41 -11.75
CA THR A 220 -13.10 -33.11 -13.05
C THR A 220 -11.74 -33.81 -13.19
N ASP A 221 -11.65 -34.82 -14.07
CA ASP A 221 -10.38 -35.52 -14.36
C ASP A 221 -9.26 -34.53 -14.73
N GLU A 222 -9.58 -33.51 -15.52
CA GLU A 222 -8.65 -32.45 -15.92
C GLU A 222 -8.16 -31.62 -14.71
N ARG A 223 -9.08 -31.18 -13.83
CA ARG A 223 -8.71 -30.44 -12.62
C ARG A 223 -7.94 -31.31 -11.62
N PHE A 224 -8.24 -32.60 -11.58
CA PHE A 224 -7.50 -33.55 -10.77
C PHE A 224 -6.04 -33.67 -11.25
N GLU A 225 -5.82 -33.86 -12.55
CA GLU A 225 -4.46 -33.97 -13.10
C GLU A 225 -3.67 -32.66 -12.97
N LEU A 226 -4.30 -31.50 -13.15
CA LEU A 226 -3.67 -30.20 -12.88
C LEU A 226 -3.31 -30.02 -11.39
N THR A 227 -4.18 -30.47 -10.47
CA THR A 227 -3.86 -30.44 -9.04
C THR A 227 -2.67 -31.34 -8.74
N LYS A 228 -2.67 -32.54 -9.31
CA LYS A 228 -1.60 -33.52 -9.13
C LYS A 228 -0.25 -33.00 -9.65
N SER A 229 -0.22 -32.32 -10.79
CA SER A 229 1.02 -31.74 -11.33
C SER A 229 1.62 -30.68 -10.41
N THR A 230 0.80 -29.83 -9.76
CA THR A 230 1.31 -28.85 -8.78
C THR A 230 1.98 -29.46 -7.55
N PHE A 231 1.67 -30.73 -7.21
CA PHE A 231 2.38 -31.47 -6.17
C PHE A 231 3.56 -32.26 -6.71
N LEU A 232 3.37 -33.01 -7.80
CA LEU A 232 4.29 -34.08 -8.20
C LEU A 232 5.35 -33.67 -9.22
N ASP A 233 5.16 -32.56 -9.93
CA ASP A 233 6.13 -32.12 -10.93
C ASP A 233 7.44 -31.70 -10.26
N THR A 234 8.54 -32.08 -10.91
CA THR A 234 9.92 -31.75 -10.48
C THR A 234 10.65 -30.90 -11.51
N GLU A 235 9.91 -30.28 -12.43
CA GLU A 235 10.50 -29.47 -13.50
C GLU A 235 11.03 -28.15 -12.95
N GLU A 236 12.27 -27.85 -13.33
CA GLU A 236 12.95 -26.60 -13.05
C GLU A 236 12.85 -25.66 -14.26
N MET A 237 12.73 -24.37 -14.00
CA MET A 237 12.80 -23.35 -15.03
C MET A 237 13.71 -22.21 -14.60
N GLU A 238 14.53 -21.74 -15.53
CA GLU A 238 15.33 -20.54 -15.33
C GLU A 238 14.58 -19.32 -15.86
N ILE A 239 14.29 -18.37 -14.97
CA ILE A 239 13.63 -17.11 -15.31
C ILE A 239 14.65 -15.98 -15.15
N ASP A 240 14.76 -15.11 -16.15
CA ASP A 240 15.60 -13.90 -16.06
C ASP A 240 15.03 -12.96 -14.99
N ASN A 241 15.88 -12.58 -14.03
CA ASN A 241 15.50 -11.73 -12.90
C ASN A 241 15.02 -10.33 -13.31
N SER A 242 15.36 -9.86 -14.51
CA SER A 242 14.82 -8.61 -15.04
C SER A 242 13.33 -8.68 -15.39
N LEU A 243 12.82 -9.88 -15.75
CA LEU A 243 11.39 -10.13 -15.95
C LEU A 243 10.62 -10.14 -14.61
N LEU A 244 11.31 -10.47 -13.52
CA LEU A 244 10.76 -10.51 -12.17
C LEU A 244 10.95 -9.19 -11.41
N HIS A 245 11.61 -8.20 -12.02
CA HIS A 245 12.06 -6.97 -11.35
C HIS A 245 12.98 -7.20 -10.12
N LYS A 246 13.60 -8.38 -10.04
CA LYS A 246 14.46 -8.82 -8.93
C LYS A 246 15.97 -8.78 -9.27
N GLY A 247 16.39 -8.21 -10.40
CA GLY A 247 17.82 -8.15 -10.71
C GLY A 247 18.16 -7.56 -12.08
N PRO A 248 19.47 -7.36 -12.37
CA PRO A 248 19.93 -6.92 -13.67
C PRO A 248 19.70 -8.01 -14.73
N LYS A 249 19.44 -7.57 -15.96
CA LYS A 249 19.25 -8.43 -17.13
C LYS A 249 20.42 -9.39 -17.30
N GLY A 250 20.12 -10.66 -17.54
CA GLY A 250 21.14 -11.70 -17.72
C GLY A 250 21.54 -12.46 -16.46
N THR A 251 20.90 -12.14 -15.33
CA THR A 251 20.92 -13.01 -14.14
C THR A 251 19.64 -13.83 -14.13
N THR A 252 19.73 -15.12 -13.83
CA THR A 252 18.59 -16.03 -13.78
C THR A 252 18.37 -16.56 -12.38
N SER A 253 17.13 -16.91 -12.09
CA SER A 253 16.72 -17.63 -10.88
C SER A 253 15.97 -18.90 -11.24
N ILE A 254 16.26 -19.98 -10.54
CA ILE A 254 15.58 -21.26 -10.71
C ILE A 254 14.24 -21.22 -10.00
N HIS A 255 13.18 -21.57 -10.72
CA HIS A 255 11.83 -21.72 -10.20
C HIS A 255 11.32 -23.14 -10.48
N TYR A 256 10.28 -23.55 -9.76
CA TYR A 256 9.70 -24.90 -9.88
C TYR A 256 8.22 -24.86 -10.24
N THR A 257 7.81 -25.78 -11.12
CA THR A 257 6.40 -25.95 -11.52
C THR A 257 5.56 -26.71 -10.49
N GLY A 258 6.19 -27.51 -9.64
CA GLY A 258 5.55 -28.34 -8.63
C GLY A 258 6.34 -28.41 -7.33
N TRP A 259 5.61 -28.65 -6.24
CA TRP A 259 6.17 -28.67 -4.89
C TRP A 259 7.12 -29.85 -4.66
N ALA A 260 6.98 -30.99 -5.33
CA ALA A 260 7.95 -32.09 -5.21
C ALA A 260 9.35 -31.67 -5.66
N GLY A 261 9.48 -30.99 -6.81
CA GLY A 261 10.77 -30.46 -7.26
C GLY A 261 11.37 -29.45 -6.30
N ALA A 262 10.56 -28.47 -5.90
CA ALA A 262 10.94 -27.47 -4.92
C ALA A 262 11.41 -28.10 -3.60
N MET A 263 10.60 -28.98 -3.01
CA MET A 263 10.92 -29.62 -1.73
C MET A 263 12.14 -30.53 -1.83
N LEU A 264 12.35 -31.21 -2.96
CA LEU A 264 13.54 -32.02 -3.20
C LEU A 264 14.81 -31.16 -3.22
N ALA A 265 14.79 -30.05 -3.94
CA ALA A 265 15.91 -29.10 -3.97
C ALA A 265 16.12 -28.44 -2.59
N ALA A 266 15.05 -28.12 -1.87
CA ALA A 266 15.15 -27.56 -0.52
C ALA A 266 15.81 -28.55 0.45
N ALA A 267 15.47 -29.84 0.32
CA ALA A 267 16.02 -30.92 1.13
C ALA A 267 17.52 -31.18 0.92
N GLU A 268 18.13 -30.63 -0.14
CA GLU A 268 19.58 -30.65 -0.31
C GLU A 268 20.30 -29.79 0.73
N THR A 269 19.61 -28.78 1.26
CA THR A 269 20.11 -27.97 2.37
C THR A 269 19.84 -28.72 3.67
N PRO A 270 20.88 -29.05 4.46
CA PRO A 270 20.67 -29.67 5.76
C PRO A 270 19.84 -28.75 6.64
N THR A 271 18.71 -29.25 7.11
CA THR A 271 17.80 -28.56 8.02
C THR A 271 17.63 -29.37 9.29
N GLN A 272 17.14 -28.73 10.34
CA GLN A 272 16.89 -29.40 11.63
C GLN A 272 15.86 -30.53 11.53
N PHE A 273 14.88 -30.40 10.64
CA PHE A 273 13.85 -31.40 10.42
C PHE A 273 13.79 -31.81 8.95
N PRO A 274 13.56 -33.10 8.65
CA PRO A 274 13.47 -33.54 7.26
C PRO A 274 12.34 -32.80 6.53
N ILE A 275 12.70 -32.19 5.40
CA ILE A 275 11.73 -31.61 4.47
C ILE A 275 10.99 -32.76 3.77
N PRO A 276 9.66 -32.81 3.78
CA PRO A 276 8.91 -33.88 3.14
C PRO A 276 8.99 -33.74 1.62
N VAL A 277 9.61 -34.74 0.98
CA VAL A 277 9.81 -34.76 -0.48
C VAL A 277 8.85 -35.71 -1.21
N LYS A 278 8.00 -36.43 -0.47
CA LYS A 278 7.09 -37.44 -1.03
C LYS A 278 5.64 -37.06 -0.84
N PHE A 279 4.90 -37.06 -1.95
CA PHE A 279 3.48 -36.76 -1.99
C PHE A 279 2.74 -37.91 -2.68
N GLU A 280 1.55 -38.22 -2.17
CA GLU A 280 0.60 -39.16 -2.79
C GLU A 280 -0.71 -38.42 -3.00
N VAL A 281 -1.14 -38.21 -4.24
CA VAL A 281 -2.37 -37.47 -4.57
C VAL A 281 -3.44 -38.44 -5.05
N THR A 282 -4.58 -38.49 -4.38
CA THR A 282 -5.70 -39.38 -4.69
C THR A 282 -7.04 -38.65 -4.72
N GLU A 283 -8.03 -39.22 -5.41
CA GLU A 283 -9.41 -38.72 -5.39
C GLU A 283 -10.18 -39.27 -4.17
N GLY A 284 -10.88 -38.38 -3.47
CA GLY A 284 -11.70 -38.71 -2.31
C GLY A 284 -10.93 -39.26 -1.12
N GLY A 285 -11.66 -39.60 -0.06
CA GLY A 285 -11.07 -40.07 1.21
C GLY A 285 -10.68 -38.92 2.15
N ILE A 286 -9.82 -39.25 3.12
CA ILE A 286 -9.27 -38.29 4.08
C ILE A 286 -7.75 -38.40 4.00
N GLY A 287 -7.13 -37.34 3.50
CA GLY A 287 -5.69 -37.16 3.45
C GLY A 287 -5.18 -36.28 4.57
N ASP A 288 -3.86 -36.15 4.60
CA ASP A 288 -3.14 -35.16 5.38
C ASP A 288 -3.48 -33.76 4.85
N ILE A 289 -3.48 -33.57 3.52
CA ILE A 289 -4.00 -32.37 2.87
C ILE A 289 -5.30 -32.73 2.15
N ASN A 290 -6.38 -32.00 2.40
CA ASN A 290 -7.68 -32.21 1.74
C ASN A 290 -8.00 -31.00 0.90
N ILE A 291 -8.23 -31.21 -0.37
CA ILE A 291 -8.48 -30.15 -1.33
C ILE A 291 -9.93 -30.26 -1.78
N LYS A 292 -10.66 -29.16 -1.63
CA LYS A 292 -12.06 -29.03 -2.05
C LYS A 292 -12.17 -28.05 -3.20
N LEU A 293 -12.61 -28.54 -4.35
CA LEU A 293 -12.85 -27.73 -5.54
C LEU A 293 -14.32 -27.34 -5.63
N GLU A 294 -14.60 -26.05 -5.61
CA GLU A 294 -15.95 -25.48 -5.59
C GLU A 294 -16.27 -24.65 -6.84
N SER A 295 -17.52 -24.72 -7.29
CA SER A 295 -18.05 -23.83 -8.34
C SER A 295 -18.58 -22.52 -7.76
N SER A 296 -18.84 -22.45 -6.45
CA SER A 296 -19.40 -21.28 -5.79
C SER A 296 -18.37 -20.17 -5.61
N ILE A 297 -18.86 -18.93 -5.56
CA ILE A 297 -18.08 -17.75 -5.19
C ILE A 297 -17.93 -17.70 -3.68
N ASN A 298 -16.74 -17.36 -3.19
CA ASN A 298 -16.54 -17.01 -1.79
C ASN A 298 -17.17 -15.61 -1.51
N PRO A 299 -18.00 -15.45 -0.46
CA PRO A 299 -18.65 -14.17 -0.15
C PRO A 299 -17.71 -12.97 0.04
N ASP A 300 -16.48 -13.23 0.50
CA ASP A 300 -15.45 -12.22 0.75
C ASP A 300 -14.53 -12.01 -0.48
N GLY A 301 -14.77 -12.73 -1.58
CA GLY A 301 -14.09 -12.54 -2.86
C GLY A 301 -12.77 -13.32 -3.02
N PHE A 302 -12.45 -14.23 -2.10
CA PHE A 302 -11.23 -15.05 -2.18
C PHE A 302 -11.27 -16.06 -3.32
N SER A 303 -10.14 -16.21 -4.04
CA SER A 303 -9.96 -17.25 -5.07
C SER A 303 -9.61 -18.62 -4.49
N GLY A 304 -8.92 -18.62 -3.36
CA GLY A 304 -8.52 -19.79 -2.60
C GLY A 304 -8.52 -19.49 -1.11
N TRP A 305 -8.71 -20.53 -0.31
CA TRP A 305 -8.65 -20.46 1.14
C TRP A 305 -7.98 -21.69 1.70
N THR A 306 -6.95 -21.51 2.50
CA THR A 306 -6.27 -22.62 3.17
C THR A 306 -6.43 -22.54 4.69
N THR A 307 -6.78 -23.66 5.30
CA THR A 307 -6.87 -23.84 6.74
C THR A 307 -5.89 -24.93 7.17
N ALA A 308 -4.92 -24.61 8.01
CA ALA A 308 -4.02 -25.60 8.59
C ALA A 308 -4.47 -25.93 10.02
N ILE A 309 -4.72 -27.21 10.30
CA ILE A 309 -4.93 -27.75 11.63
C ILE A 309 -3.57 -28.20 12.17
N VAL A 310 -3.21 -27.62 13.31
CA VAL A 310 -1.86 -27.76 13.86
C VAL A 310 -1.90 -28.29 15.29
N ASP A 311 -0.87 -29.05 15.61
CA ASP A 311 -0.54 -29.48 16.95
C ASP A 311 0.59 -28.61 17.49
N GLU A 312 0.20 -27.58 18.23
CA GLU A 312 1.09 -26.62 18.87
C GLU A 312 2.12 -27.30 19.77
N VAL A 313 1.73 -28.37 20.48
CA VAL A 313 2.60 -29.06 21.45
C VAL A 313 3.83 -29.63 20.75
N ASN A 314 3.65 -30.09 19.51
CA ASN A 314 4.72 -30.66 18.70
C ASN A 314 5.18 -29.70 17.58
N ASN A 315 4.66 -28.47 17.57
CA ASN A 315 4.80 -27.46 16.52
C ASN A 315 4.79 -28.08 15.10
N GLN A 316 3.68 -28.74 14.78
CA GLN A 316 3.51 -29.49 13.53
C GLN A 316 2.14 -29.27 12.90
N ILE A 317 2.10 -29.26 11.57
CA ILE A 317 0.85 -29.43 10.83
C ILE A 317 0.41 -30.87 10.98
N LEU A 318 -0.86 -31.07 11.34
CA LEU A 318 -1.51 -32.38 11.38
C LEU A 318 -2.37 -32.62 10.16
N LYS A 319 -2.99 -31.54 9.68
CA LYS A 319 -3.94 -31.59 8.58
C LYS A 319 -4.03 -30.22 7.93
N SER A 320 -4.17 -30.17 6.61
CA SER A 320 -4.50 -28.92 5.91
C SER A 320 -5.74 -29.14 5.06
N ASP A 321 -6.61 -28.14 5.02
CA ASP A 321 -7.81 -28.12 4.21
C ASP A 321 -7.72 -26.90 3.27
N ILE A 322 -7.66 -27.16 1.97
CA ILE A 322 -7.64 -26.15 0.92
C ILE A 322 -9.03 -26.11 0.27
N THR A 323 -9.59 -24.92 0.07
CA THR A 323 -10.77 -24.71 -0.77
C THR A 323 -10.43 -23.76 -1.91
N ILE A 324 -10.60 -24.21 -3.15
CA ILE A 324 -10.49 -23.35 -4.33
C ILE A 324 -11.89 -23.03 -4.84
N TYR A 325 -12.19 -21.74 -4.97
CA TYR A 325 -13.50 -21.24 -5.38
C TYR A 325 -13.53 -20.90 -6.86
N GLN A 326 -14.69 -21.03 -7.50
CA GLN A 326 -14.90 -20.72 -8.92
C GLN A 326 -13.92 -21.43 -9.87
N THR A 327 -13.59 -22.69 -9.60
CA THR A 327 -12.53 -23.40 -10.36
C THR A 327 -12.79 -23.52 -11.86
N GLN A 328 -14.05 -23.45 -12.28
CA GLN A 328 -14.45 -23.52 -13.69
C GLN A 328 -14.27 -22.19 -14.43
N ASP A 329 -14.14 -21.07 -13.71
CA ASP A 329 -14.00 -19.73 -14.28
C ASP A 329 -12.53 -19.39 -14.61
N TYR A 330 -11.58 -20.20 -14.13
CA TYR A 330 -10.15 -20.00 -14.35
C TYR A 330 -9.63 -20.76 -15.56
N THR A 331 -8.72 -20.14 -16.30
CA THR A 331 -7.83 -20.88 -17.22
C THR A 331 -6.94 -21.86 -16.42
N ASP A 332 -6.35 -22.83 -17.09
CA ASP A 332 -5.50 -23.83 -16.42
C ASP A 332 -4.30 -23.19 -15.71
N ASN A 333 -3.64 -22.23 -16.34
CA ASN A 333 -2.51 -21.52 -15.74
C ASN A 333 -2.94 -20.70 -14.51
N GLN A 334 -4.11 -20.08 -14.54
CA GLN A 334 -4.66 -19.35 -13.40
C GLN A 334 -5.00 -20.30 -12.25
N PHE A 335 -5.63 -21.43 -12.55
CA PHE A 335 -5.91 -22.48 -11.58
C PHE A 335 -4.62 -23.02 -10.95
N LEU A 336 -3.60 -23.33 -11.76
CA LEU A 336 -2.30 -23.81 -11.30
C LEU A 336 -1.61 -22.77 -10.39
N GLY A 337 -1.66 -21.48 -10.73
CA GLY A 337 -1.09 -20.42 -9.90
C GLY A 337 -1.75 -20.32 -8.52
N ILE A 338 -3.09 -20.29 -8.48
CA ILE A 338 -3.86 -20.31 -7.22
C ILE A 338 -3.53 -21.57 -6.43
N MET A 339 -3.54 -22.73 -7.08
CA MET A 339 -3.27 -24.01 -6.43
C MET A 339 -1.87 -24.04 -5.81
N ARG A 340 -0.82 -23.61 -6.52
CA ARG A 340 0.55 -23.55 -5.97
C ARG A 340 0.64 -22.65 -4.74
N HIS A 341 -0.02 -21.50 -4.77
CA HIS A 341 -0.08 -20.56 -3.66
C HIS A 341 -0.75 -21.20 -2.43
N GLU A 342 -1.93 -21.78 -2.60
CA GLU A 342 -2.65 -22.45 -1.51
C GLU A 342 -1.91 -23.68 -0.99
N ILE A 343 -1.19 -24.41 -1.85
CA ILE A 343 -0.32 -25.49 -1.40
C ILE A 343 0.85 -24.95 -0.57
N GLY A 344 1.43 -23.80 -0.94
CA GLY A 344 2.44 -23.13 -0.12
C GLY A 344 1.94 -22.91 1.31
N HIS A 345 0.72 -22.39 1.45
CA HIS A 345 0.04 -22.28 2.74
C HIS A 345 -0.18 -23.63 3.42
N ALA A 346 -0.61 -24.65 2.69
CA ALA A 346 -0.86 -25.98 3.23
C ALA A 346 0.43 -26.69 3.68
N LEU A 347 1.58 -26.30 3.14
CA LEU A 347 2.92 -26.75 3.53
C LEU A 347 3.53 -25.92 4.66
N GLY A 348 2.91 -24.78 5.00
CA GLY A 348 3.28 -23.95 6.15
C GLY A 348 3.86 -22.57 5.81
N LEU A 349 3.84 -22.14 4.55
CA LEU A 349 4.31 -20.80 4.18
C LEU A 349 3.26 -19.73 4.48
N ALA A 350 3.71 -18.59 5.00
CA ALA A 350 2.90 -17.39 5.15
C ALA A 350 2.88 -16.55 3.86
N HIS A 351 2.11 -15.45 3.87
CA HIS A 351 2.14 -14.50 2.76
C HIS A 351 3.48 -13.77 2.67
N SER A 352 3.96 -13.61 1.45
CA SER A 352 5.08 -12.74 1.11
C SER A 352 4.62 -11.27 1.04
N SER A 353 5.48 -10.35 1.49
CA SER A 353 5.26 -8.91 1.27
C SER A 353 5.62 -8.44 -0.14
N ALA A 354 6.34 -9.28 -0.91
CA ALA A 354 6.74 -8.97 -2.27
C ALA A 354 5.56 -9.25 -3.23
N PRO A 355 5.00 -8.23 -3.91
CA PRO A 355 3.79 -8.39 -4.73
C PRO A 355 3.97 -9.25 -5.98
N GLU A 356 5.21 -9.39 -6.46
CA GLU A 356 5.58 -10.23 -7.61
C GLU A 356 5.81 -11.71 -7.26
N ASP A 357 5.77 -12.05 -5.97
CA ASP A 357 6.05 -13.38 -5.46
C ASP A 357 4.81 -14.30 -5.50
N LEU A 358 5.02 -15.61 -5.63
CA LEU A 358 3.94 -16.58 -5.64
C LEU A 358 3.09 -16.46 -4.38
N MET A 359 3.71 -16.26 -3.21
CA MET A 359 3.03 -16.21 -1.92
C MET A 359 2.49 -14.81 -1.57
N ALA A 360 2.44 -13.86 -2.50
CA ALA A 360 1.81 -12.56 -2.25
C ALA A 360 0.31 -12.71 -1.90
N PRO A 361 -0.26 -11.92 -0.98
CA PRO A 361 -1.67 -12.01 -0.56
C PRO A 361 -2.66 -11.74 -1.70
N ARG A 362 -2.19 -11.12 -2.78
CA ARG A 362 -2.92 -10.92 -4.02
C ARG A 362 -2.00 -11.33 -5.17
N MET A 363 -2.40 -12.36 -5.91
CA MET A 363 -1.59 -12.93 -6.99
C MET A 363 -1.68 -12.06 -8.25
N ILE A 364 -0.79 -11.06 -8.33
CA ILE A 364 -0.65 -10.18 -9.49
C ILE A 364 0.56 -10.53 -10.38
N THR A 365 1.35 -11.54 -10.00
CA THR A 365 2.52 -11.98 -10.75
C THR A 365 2.14 -12.68 -12.05
N GLU A 366 2.93 -12.44 -13.09
CA GLU A 366 2.87 -13.17 -14.36
C GLU A 366 3.65 -14.49 -14.30
N PHE A 367 4.40 -14.73 -13.21
CA PHE A 367 5.23 -15.91 -13.03
C PHE A 367 4.88 -16.64 -11.72
N PRO A 368 3.67 -17.24 -11.61
CA PRO A 368 3.22 -17.91 -10.38
C PRO A 368 3.84 -19.31 -10.25
N TYR A 369 5.15 -19.33 -10.07
CA TYR A 369 5.99 -20.51 -9.86
C TYR A 369 6.70 -20.40 -8.53
N ILE A 370 7.11 -21.54 -7.98
CA ILE A 370 7.79 -21.59 -6.68
C ILE A 370 9.18 -21.01 -6.87
N SER A 371 9.43 -19.86 -6.23
CA SER A 371 10.62 -19.04 -6.42
C SER A 371 11.74 -19.39 -5.42
N PRO A 372 12.98 -18.89 -5.62
CA PRO A 372 14.03 -19.02 -4.61
C PRO A 372 13.66 -18.41 -3.25
N CYS A 373 12.77 -17.42 -3.24
CA CYS A 373 12.25 -16.80 -2.03
C CYS A 373 11.36 -17.79 -1.25
N ASP A 374 10.43 -18.45 -1.94
CA ASP A 374 9.59 -19.52 -1.39
C ASP A 374 10.42 -20.70 -0.88
N MET A 375 11.48 -21.03 -1.62
CA MET A 375 12.41 -22.09 -1.26
C MET A 375 13.22 -21.76 -0.01
N SER A 376 13.72 -20.53 0.08
CA SER A 376 14.45 -20.06 1.27
C SER A 376 13.52 -20.01 2.49
N ALA A 377 12.26 -19.60 2.28
CA ALA A 377 11.22 -19.66 3.29
C ALA A 377 10.96 -21.09 3.76
N MET A 378 10.88 -22.03 2.81
CA MET A 378 10.70 -23.44 3.10
C MET A 378 11.91 -24.02 3.85
N ILE A 379 13.14 -23.74 3.43
CA ILE A 379 14.34 -24.17 4.15
C ILE A 379 14.32 -23.60 5.58
N GLY A 380 14.04 -22.30 5.74
CA GLY A 380 13.93 -21.64 7.04
C GLY A 380 12.88 -22.30 7.94
N LEU A 381 11.72 -22.66 7.38
CA LEU A 381 10.64 -23.35 8.08
C LEU A 381 11.09 -24.69 8.71
N TYR A 382 12.06 -25.37 8.09
CA TYR A 382 12.59 -26.64 8.57
C TYR A 382 13.95 -26.53 9.29
N ASP A 383 14.72 -25.44 9.12
CA ASP A 383 16.07 -25.24 9.68
C ASP A 383 16.07 -24.57 11.06
N THR A 384 15.25 -23.55 11.24
CA THR A 384 15.12 -22.80 12.51
C THR A 384 13.72 -22.22 12.58
N GLY A 385 12.87 -22.72 13.47
CA GLY A 385 11.49 -22.24 13.63
C GLY A 385 11.38 -20.88 14.30
N GLY A 386 11.89 -19.85 13.64
CA GLY A 386 11.68 -18.45 13.98
C GLY A 386 12.38 -17.55 12.97
N SER A 387 11.62 -17.04 12.01
CA SER A 387 11.09 -15.66 12.10
C SER A 387 9.94 -15.49 11.08
N SER A 388 8.94 -14.66 11.42
CA SER A 388 8.13 -13.77 10.54
C SER A 388 8.35 -13.63 9.06
N SER A 389 9.62 -13.50 8.76
CA SER A 389 10.03 -12.47 7.85
C SER A 389 11.15 -13.09 7.08
N VAL A 390 10.74 -13.80 6.04
CA VAL A 390 11.67 -14.15 4.98
C VAL A 390 11.87 -12.86 4.19
N THR A 391 12.86 -12.07 4.62
CA THR A 391 13.36 -10.97 3.81
C THR A 391 14.15 -11.60 2.69
N CYS A 392 13.52 -11.70 1.53
CA CYS A 392 14.18 -12.20 0.33
C CYS A 392 15.12 -11.10 -0.19
N GLU A 393 16.38 -11.16 0.26
CA GLU A 393 17.47 -10.40 -0.32
C GLU A 393 17.93 -11.09 -1.61
N ILE A 394 18.13 -10.30 -2.67
CA ILE A 394 18.61 -10.75 -4.00
C ILE A 394 20.07 -11.18 -3.91
#